data_AF-A0AAE6X370-F1
#
_entry.id   AF-A0AAE6X370-F1
#
_cell.length_a   1.000
_cell.length_b   1.000
_cell.length_c   1.000
_cell.angle_alpha   90.00
_cell.angle_beta   90.00
_cell.angle_gamma   90.00
#
_symmetry.space_group_name_H-M   'P 1'
#
loop_
_entity.id
_entity.type
_entity.pdbx_description
1 polymer ?
#
loop_
_entity_poly.entity_id
_entity_poly.type
_entity_poly.pdbx_seq_one_letter_code
_entity_poly.pdbx_strand_id
1 'polypeptide(L)' 'MFNITRMDLMWVSFYSLGLMLLAMILIYLARFKISNKPLNMVVTFLAYAALLISALLMFVVLGGSSHA' A
#
# COMPACT_ATOMS: atom_id res chain seq x y z
N MET A 1 -14.25 -16.29 11.22
CA MET A 1 -13.06 -17.17 11.15
C MET A 1 -12.64 -17.25 9.68
N PHE A 2 -11.74 -16.39 9.23
CA PHE A 2 -11.26 -16.44 7.85
C PHE A 2 -10.25 -17.59 7.75
N ASN A 3 -10.61 -18.66 7.03
CA ASN A 3 -9.75 -19.82 6.78
C ASN A 3 -8.73 -19.46 5.70
N ILE A 4 -7.79 -18.57 6.04
CA ILE A 4 -6.75 -18.08 5.15
C ILE A 4 -5.52 -18.95 5.37
N THR A 5 -4.99 -19.57 4.31
CA THR A 5 -3.82 -20.42 4.44
C THR A 5 -2.58 -19.57 4.75
N ARG A 6 -1.57 -20.15 5.41
CA ARG A 6 -0.31 -19.45 5.72
C ARG A 6 0.38 -18.91 4.46
N MET A 7 0.16 -19.56 3.33
CA MET A 7 0.66 -19.12 2.02
C MET A 7 -0.06 -17.82 1.60
N ASP A 8 -1.38 -17.74 1.71
CA ASP A 8 -2.14 -16.52 1.38
C ASP A 8 -1.69 -15.31 2.21
N LEU A 9 -1.40 -15.50 3.51
CA LEU A 9 -0.88 -14.42 4.38
C LEU A 9 0.49 -13.88 3.92
N MET A 10 1.35 -14.76 3.38
CA MET A 10 2.64 -14.37 2.80
C MET A 10 2.43 -13.53 1.54
N TRP A 11 1.54 -13.96 0.64
CA TRP A 11 1.21 -13.22 -0.59
C TRP A 11 0.61 -11.84 -0.28
N VAL A 12 -0.30 -11.74 0.69
CA VAL A 12 -0.85 -10.45 1.15
C VAL A 12 0.25 -9.51 1.66
N SER A 13 1.26 -10.04 2.35
CA SER A 13 2.42 -9.26 2.79
C SER A 13 3.26 -8.75 1.60
N PHE A 14 3.45 -9.56 0.56
CA PHE A 14 4.09 -9.13 -0.68
C PHE A 14 3.30 -8.03 -1.40
N TYR A 15 1.97 -8.15 -1.47
CA TYR A 15 1.12 -7.11 -2.04
C TYR A 15 1.23 -5.80 -1.26
N SER A 16 1.27 -5.84 0.08
CA SER A 16 1.47 -4.66 0.92
C SER A 16 2.84 -4.01 0.69
N LEU A 17 3.92 -4.80 0.68
CA LEU A 17 5.26 -4.27 0.41
C LEU A 17 5.36 -3.64 -0.99
N GLY A 18 4.76 -4.28 -2.01
CA GLY A 18 4.70 -3.74 -3.35
C GLY A 18 3.93 -2.41 -3.43
N LEU A 19 2.81 -2.31 -2.70
CA LEU A 19 2.00 -1.07 -2.62
C LEU A 19 2.73 0.07 -1.90
N MET A 20 3.46 -0.22 -0.83
CA MET A 20 4.32 0.77 -0.16
C MET A 20 5.43 1.29 -1.07
N LEU A 21 6.07 0.39 -1.82
CA LEU A 21 7.14 0.74 -2.75
C LEU A 21 6.60 1.59 -3.91
N LEU A 22 5.42 1.22 -4.43
CA LEU A 22 4.71 1.99 -5.45
C LEU A 22 4.31 3.37 -4.91
N ALA A 23 3.79 3.46 -3.68
CA ALA A 23 3.48 4.73 -3.04
C ALA A 23 4.72 5.62 -2.89
N MET A 24 5.87 5.07 -2.48
CA MET A 24 7.14 5.81 -2.41
C MET A 24 7.53 6.39 -3.77
N ILE A 25 7.43 5.61 -4.85
CA ILE A 25 7.76 6.06 -6.21
C ILE A 25 6.80 7.18 -6.65
N LEU A 26 5.51 7.04 -6.39
CA LEU A 26 4.51 8.06 -6.71
C LEU A 26 4.74 9.37 -5.93
N ILE A 27 5.05 9.30 -4.64
CA ILE A 27 5.39 10.49 -3.82
C ILE A 27 6.66 11.14 -4.34
N TYR A 28 7.66 10.33 -4.71
CA TYR A 28 8.91 10.84 -5.27
C TYR A 28 8.66 11.56 -6.59
N LEU A 29 7.87 10.98 -7.50
CA LEU A 29 7.47 11.62 -8.76
C LEU A 29 6.68 12.92 -8.52
N ALA A 30 5.73 12.89 -7.59
CA ALA A 30 4.91 14.04 -7.20
C ALA A 30 5.76 15.23 -6.76
N ARG A 31 6.80 14.97 -5.95
CA ARG A 31 7.66 16.01 -5.39
C ARG A 31 8.75 16.51 -6.33
N PHE A 32 9.37 15.63 -7.13
CA PHE A 32 10.55 16.00 -7.92
C PHE A 32 10.26 16.38 -9.37
N LYS A 33 9.20 15.85 -10.00
CA LYS A 33 8.99 16.00 -11.45
C LYS A 33 7.79 16.86 -11.82
N ILE A 34 6.94 17.20 -10.85
CA ILE A 34 5.67 17.86 -11.12
C ILE A 34 5.66 19.28 -10.52
N SER A 35 6.04 20.25 -11.36
CA SER A 35 5.94 21.68 -11.04
C SER A 35 4.49 22.20 -11.10
N ASN A 36 3.61 21.50 -11.84
CA ASN A 36 2.22 21.89 -12.04
C ASN A 36 1.35 21.49 -10.84
N LYS A 37 0.82 22.49 -10.11
CA LYS A 37 -0.08 22.32 -8.95
C LYS A 37 -1.20 21.28 -9.11
N PRO A 38 -2.01 21.25 -10.20
CA PRO A 38 -3.11 20.30 -10.31
C PRO A 38 -2.65 18.85 -10.49
N LEU A 39 -1.56 18.64 -11.24
CA LEU A 39 -1.03 17.32 -11.54
C LEU A 39 -0.34 16.72 -10.30
N ASN A 40 0.28 17.57 -9.47
CA ASN A 40 0.84 17.17 -8.18
C ASN A 40 -0.26 16.74 -7.19
N MET A 41 -1.40 17.43 -7.20
CA MET A 41 -2.55 17.08 -6.36
C MET A 41 -3.10 15.69 -6.68
N VAL A 42 -3.25 15.35 -7.96
CA VAL A 42 -3.71 14.02 -8.38
C VAL A 42 -2.72 12.93 -8.00
N VAL A 43 -1.42 13.12 -8.23
CA VAL A 43 -0.41 12.10 -7.91
C VAL A 43 -0.26 11.94 -6.39
N THR A 44 -0.34 13.03 -5.63
CA THR A 44 -0.33 12.97 -4.15
C THR A 44 -1.57 12.25 -3.62
N PHE A 45 -2.74 12.48 -4.21
CA PHE A 45 -3.97 11.76 -3.86
C PHE A 45 -3.85 10.25 -4.14
N LEU A 46 -3.30 9.90 -5.31
CA LEU A 46 -3.10 8.50 -5.71
C LEU A 46 -2.06 7.78 -4.82
N ALA A 47 -1.01 8.49 -4.42
CA ALA A 47 -0.04 8.00 -3.44
C ALA A 47 -0.66 7.76 -2.06
N TYR A 48 -1.52 8.68 -1.60
CA TYR A 48 -2.22 8.53 -0.34
C TYR A 48 -3.20 7.36 -0.36
N ALA A 49 -3.92 7.16 -1.48
CA ALA A 49 -4.77 6.01 -1.68
C ALA A 49 -3.98 4.69 -1.64
N ALA A 50 -2.81 4.66 -2.30
CA ALA A 50 -1.90 3.52 -2.26
C ALA A 50 -1.41 3.21 -0.83
N LEU A 51 -1.03 4.22 -0.04
CA LEU A 51 -0.70 4.02 1.38
C LEU A 51 -1.87 3.50 2.20
N LEU A 52 -3.08 4.02 1.97
CA LEU A 52 -4.30 3.60 2.67
C LEU A 52 -4.61 2.12 2.41
N ILE A 53 -4.53 1.69 1.14
CA ILE A 53 -4.75 0.29 0.75
C ILE A 53 -3.67 -0.60 1.37
N SER A 54 -2.40 -0.16 1.36
CA SER A 54 -1.31 -0.91 1.99
C SER A 54 -1.51 -1.07 3.51
N ALA A 55 -1.97 -0.02 4.19
CA ALA A 55 -2.27 -0.07 5.62
C ALA A 55 -3.42 -1.03 5.92
N LEU A 56 -4.48 -1.06 5.09
CA LEU A 56 -5.59 -2.01 5.23
C LEU A 56 -5.13 -3.46 5.02
N LEU A 57 -4.28 -3.72 4.03
CA LEU A 57 -3.68 -5.05 3.82
C LEU A 57 -2.88 -5.50 5.04
N MET A 58 -2.16 -4.59 5.70
CA MET A 58 -1.41 -4.89 6.92
C MET A 58 -2.32 -5.32 8.08
N PHE A 59 -3.50 -4.71 8.23
CA PHE A 59 -4.51 -5.14 9.21
C PHE A 59 -5.00 -6.57 8.97
N VAL A 60 -5.17 -6.97 7.70
CA VAL A 60 -5.55 -8.35 7.34
C VAL A 60 -4.46 -9.34 7.71
N VAL A 61 -3.18 -8.99 7.51
CA VAL A 61 -2.04 -9.83 7.89
C VAL A 61 -1.97 -10.00 9.41
N LEU A 62 -2.08 -8.89 10.16
CA LEU A 62 -2.07 -8.91 11.64
C LEU A 62 -3.22 -9.77 12.20
N GLY A 63 -4.44 -9.59 11.67
CA GLY A 63 -5.61 -10.38 12.08
C GLY A 63 -5.50 -11.88 11.75
N GLY A 64 -4.82 -12.23 10.64
CA GLY A 64 -4.55 -13.64 10.28
C GLY A 64 -3.42 -14.28 11.09
N SER A 65 -2.46 -13.49 11.57
CA SER A 65 -1.32 -13.98 12.37
C SER A 65 -1.64 -14.25 13.86
N SER A 66 -2.74 -13.71 14.39
CA SER A 66 -3.12 -13.87 15.82
C SER A 66 -3.65 -15.27 16.19
N HIS A 67 -3.69 -16.21 15.24
CA HIS A 67 -4.01 -17.62 15.44
C HIS A 67 -2.77 -18.53 15.29
N ALA A 68 -1.58 -18.00 15.58
CA ALA A 68 -0.34 -18.76 15.69
C ALA A 68 -0.07 -19.12 17.16
#